data_AF-A0A7V1Y5X0-F1
#
_entry.id   AF-A0A7V1Y5X0-F1
#
_cell.length_a   1.000
_cell.length_b   1.000
_cell.length_c   1.000
_cell.angle_alpha   90.00
_cell.angle_beta   90.00
_cell.angle_gamma   90.00
#
_symmetry.space_group_name_H-M   'P 1'
#
loop_
_entity.id
_entity.type
_entity.pdbx_description
1 polymer ?
#
loop_
_entity_poly.entity_id
_entity_poly.type
_entity_poly.pdbx_seq_one_letter_code
_entity_poly.pdbx_strand_id
1 'polypeptide(L)' 'MDPKTRQLDLHELQQRLSSWEKRYGMTSAECEQRYFNGELGDSQDVIRWIHDYHSYKILLKSLRPEKAVGV' A
#
# COMPACT_ATOMS: atom_id res chain seq x y z
N MET A 1 -18.18 -0.02 -8.15
CA MET A 1 -17.79 0.51 -6.84
C MET A 1 -17.78 2.03 -6.93
N ASP A 2 -18.53 2.71 -6.08
CA ASP A 2 -18.64 4.18 -6.12
C ASP A 2 -17.28 4.84 -5.75
N PRO A 3 -16.96 6.04 -6.24
CA PRO A 3 -15.73 6.75 -5.92
C PRO A 3 -15.54 7.01 -4.41
N LYS A 4 -16.62 7.23 -3.65
CA LYS A 4 -16.55 7.44 -2.20
C LYS A 4 -16.15 6.18 -1.45
N THR A 5 -16.67 5.02 -1.86
CA THR A 5 -16.27 3.69 -1.35
C THR A 5 -14.76 3.50 -1.54
N ARG A 6 -14.25 3.75 -2.77
CA ARG A 6 -12.82 3.64 -3.07
C ARG A 6 -11.95 4.58 -2.23
N GLN A 7 -12.40 5.78 -1.91
CA GLN A 7 -11.65 6.69 -1.02
C GLN A 7 -11.63 6.19 0.43
N LEU A 8 -12.73 5.60 0.91
CA LEU A 8 -12.80 5.01 2.24
C LEU A 8 -11.85 3.82 2.36
N ASP A 9 -11.89 2.88 1.41
CA ASP A 9 -10.98 1.74 1.34
C ASP A 9 -9.51 2.19 1.30
N LEU A 10 -9.18 3.25 0.56
CA LEU A 10 -7.82 3.78 0.49
C LEU A 10 -7.36 4.32 1.84
N HIS A 11 -8.24 5.06 2.52
CA HIS A 11 -7.95 5.59 3.84
C HIS A 11 -7.74 4.47 4.87
N GLU A 12 -8.56 3.42 4.86
CA GLU A 12 -8.40 2.26 5.74
C GLU A 12 -7.07 1.54 5.50
N LEU A 13 -6.70 1.31 4.24
CA LEU A 13 -5.41 0.72 3.89
C LEU A 13 -4.24 1.59 4.37
N GLN A 14 -4.34 2.91 4.22
CA GLN A 14 -3.31 3.84 4.70
C GLN A 14 -3.16 3.79 6.23
N GLN A 15 -4.25 3.64 6.99
CA GLN A 15 -4.18 3.48 8.46
C GLN A 15 -3.53 2.16 8.87
N ARG A 16 -3.84 1.06 8.18
CA ARG A 16 -3.22 -0.25 8.44
C ARG A 16 -1.72 -0.22 8.17
N LEU A 17 -1.32 0.33 7.01
CA LEU A 17 0.09 0.51 6.66
C LEU A 17 0.81 1.39 7.66
N SER A 18 0.23 2.55 8.04
CA SER A 18 0.85 3.44 9.02
C SER A 18 1.02 2.78 10.40
N SER A 19 0.07 1.94 10.80
CA SER A 19 0.17 1.16 12.05
C SER A 19 1.30 0.14 11.98
N TRP A 20 1.45 -0.53 10.83
CA TRP A 20 2.55 -1.44 10.57
C TRP A 20 3.90 -0.70 10.58
N GLU A 21 4.00 0.44 9.88
CA GLU A 21 5.22 1.24 9.81
C GLU A 21 5.70 1.70 11.20
N LYS A 22 4.76 2.14 12.06
CA LYS A 22 5.06 2.50 13.45
C LYS A 22 5.52 1.30 14.27
N ARG A 23 4.92 0.14 14.07
CA ARG A 23 5.26 -1.09 14.81
C ARG A 23 6.66 -1.59 14.47
N TYR A 24 7.07 -1.49 13.21
CA TYR A 24 8.35 -2.00 12.72
C TYR A 24 9.43 -0.92 12.57
N GLY A 25 9.09 0.36 12.75
CA GLY A 25 10.03 1.48 12.62
C GLY A 25 10.55 1.65 11.18
N MET A 26 9.77 1.23 10.19
CA MET A 26 10.17 1.14 8.78
C MET A 26 9.05 1.65 7.90
N THR A 27 9.36 2.47 6.89
CA THR A 27 8.36 2.93 5.92
C THR A 27 7.96 1.81 4.97
N SER A 28 6.75 1.87 4.39
CA SER A 28 6.29 0.88 3.40
C SER A 28 7.19 0.84 2.16
N ALA A 29 7.79 1.97 1.77
CA ALA A 29 8.76 2.02 0.68
C ALA A 29 10.05 1.26 1.03
N GLU A 30 10.56 1.43 2.25
CA GLU A 30 11.73 0.68 2.71
C GLU A 30 11.43 -0.82 2.86
N CYS A 31 10.24 -1.16 3.36
CA CYS A 31 9.78 -2.55 3.46
C CYS A 31 9.68 -3.21 2.07
N GLU A 32 9.15 -2.50 1.06
CA GLU A 32 9.09 -2.97 -0.31
C GLU A 32 10.49 -3.26 -0.88
N GLN A 33 11.44 -2.34 -0.68
CA GLN A 33 12.81 -2.54 -1.13
C GLN A 33 13.44 -3.79 -0.49
N ARG A 34 13.34 -3.92 0.84
CA ARG A 34 13.89 -5.07 1.57
C ARG A 34 13.21 -6.39 1.19
N TYR A 35 11.90 -6.38 0.93
CA TYR A 35 11.17 -7.54 0.44
C TYR A 35 11.71 -8.01 -0.91
N PHE A 36 11.89 -7.10 -1.87
CA PHE A 36 12.43 -7.45 -3.19
C PHE A 36 13.90 -7.87 -3.16
N ASN A 37 14.66 -7.39 -2.17
CA ASN A 37 16.03 -7.84 -1.93
C ASN A 37 16.11 -9.22 -1.23
N GLY A 38 14.98 -9.79 -0.81
CA GLY A 38 14.94 -11.05 -0.05
C GLY A 38 15.38 -10.91 1.41
N GLU A 39 15.42 -9.68 1.93
CA GLU A 39 15.84 -9.37 3.31
C GLU A 39 14.70 -9.54 4.32
N LEU A 40 13.46 -9.67 3.84
CA LEU A 40 12.28 -9.95 4.66
C LEU A 40 11.85 -11.40 4.52
N GLY A 41 11.63 -12.06 5.65
CA GLY A 41 11.09 -13.42 5.69
C GLY A 41 9.59 -13.47 5.43
N ASP A 42 9.06 -14.68 5.37
CA ASP A 42 7.66 -15.05 5.15
C ASP A 42 6.76 -14.93 6.41
N SER A 43 7.12 -14.04 7.34
CA SER A 43 6.31 -13.82 8.54
C SER A 43 4.89 -13.37 8.18
N GLN A 44 3.89 -13.81 8.96
CA GLN A 44 2.48 -13.44 8.71
C GLN A 44 2.27 -11.93 8.63
N ASP A 45 3.00 -11.14 9.42
CA ASP A 45 2.95 -9.68 9.37
C ASP A 45 3.46 -9.11 8.04
N VAL A 46 4.51 -9.71 7.44
CA VAL A 46 5.06 -9.31 6.14
C VAL A 46 4.08 -9.69 5.02
N ILE A 47 3.50 -10.90 5.08
CA ILE A 47 2.50 -11.36 4.11
C ILE A 47 1.28 -10.44 4.11
N ARG A 48 0.77 -10.07 5.30
CA ARG A 48 -0.33 -9.11 5.44
C ARG A 48 0.04 -7.75 4.88
N TRP A 49 1.23 -7.24 5.23
CA TRP A 49 1.72 -5.97 4.73
C TRP A 49 1.81 -5.95 3.19
N ILE A 50 2.31 -7.01 2.54
CA ILE A 50 2.37 -7.11 1.07
C ILE A 50 0.96 -6.99 0.48
N HIS A 51 -0.01 -7.70 1.06
CA HIS A 51 -1.38 -7.68 0.58
C HIS A 51 -2.03 -6.30 0.71
N ASP A 52 -1.89 -5.66 1.88
CA ASP A 52 -2.41 -4.31 2.12
C ASP A 52 -1.72 -3.27 1.22
N TYR A 53 -0.40 -3.35 1.07
CA TYR A 53 0.37 -2.40 0.27
C TYR A 53 0.12 -2.55 -1.24
N HIS A 54 -0.04 -3.78 -1.75
CA HIS A 54 -0.43 -4.00 -3.13
C HIS A 54 -1.85 -3.44 -3.39
N SER A 55 -2.80 -3.74 -2.50
CA SER A 55 -4.17 -3.21 -2.57
C SER A 55 -4.18 -1.68 -2.57
N TYR A 56 -3.37 -1.07 -1.71
CA TYR A 56 -3.20 0.39 -1.66
C TYR A 56 -2.72 0.96 -2.99
N LYS A 57 -1.68 0.36 -3.60
CA LYS A 57 -1.15 0.82 -4.90
C LYS A 57 -2.18 0.71 -6.03
N ILE A 58 -2.95 -0.38 -6.07
CA ILE A 58 -4.01 -0.57 -7.09
C ILE A 58 -5.09 0.50 -6.93
N LEU A 59 -5.56 0.69 -5.70
CA LEU A 59 -6.63 1.64 -5.40
C LEU A 59 -6.20 3.08 -5.62
N LEU A 60 -4.96 3.42 -5.22
CA LEU A 60 -4.36 4.73 -5.47
C LEU A 60 -4.26 5.03 -6.98
N LYS A 61 -3.88 4.04 -7.80
CA LYS A 61 -3.87 4.18 -9.27
C LYS A 61 -5.28 4.37 -9.83
N SER A 62 -6.27 3.62 -9.35
CA SER A 62 -7.66 3.74 -9.80
C SER A 62 -8.31 5.09 -9.44
N LEU A 63 -7.88 5.69 -8.33
CA LEU A 63 -8.36 7.00 -7.87
C LEU A 63 -7.61 8.18 -8.49
N ARG A 64 -6.42 7.93 -9.04
CA ARG A 64 -5.68 8.98 -9.75
C ARG A 64 -6.38 9.19 -11.08
N PRO A 65 -7.03 10.35 -11.33
CA PRO A 65 -7.54 10.62 -12.66
C PRO A 65 -6.34 10.59 -13.61
N GLU A 66 -6.45 9.85 -14.69
CA GLU A 66 -5.50 9.88 -15.79
C GLU A 66 -5.43 11.34 -16.27
N LYS A 67 -4.50 12.13 -15.73
CA LYS A 67 -4.19 13.41 -16.33
C LYS A 67 -3.60 13.10 -17.70
N ALA A 68 -4.41 13.33 -18.73
CA ALA A 68 -4.02 14.13 -19.88
C ALA A 68 -2.62 13.81 -20.42
N VAL A 69 -2.44 12.63 -21.02
CA VAL A 69 -1.54 12.52 -22.17
C VAL A 69 -2.38 12.93 -23.38
N GLY A 70 -2.35 14.23 -23.61
CA GLY A 70 -3.10 14.92 -24.63
C GLY A 70 -2.46 16.28 -24.83
N VAL A 71 -1.23 16.25 -25.33
CA VAL A 71 -0.59 17.29 -26.14
C VAL A 71 0.63 16.66 -26.82
#